data_AF-A0A356E8I9-F1
#
_entry.id   AF-A0A356E8I9-F1
#
_cell.length_a   1.000
_cell.length_b   1.000
_cell.length_c   1.000
_cell.angle_alpha   90.00
_cell.angle_beta   90.00
_cell.angle_gamma   90.00
#
_symmetry.space_group_name_H-M   'P 1'
#
loop_
_entity.id
_entity.type
_entity.pdbx_description
1 polymer ?
#
loop_
_entity_poly.entity_id
_entity_poly.type
_entity_poly.pdbx_seq_one_letter_code
_entity_poly.pdbx_strand_id
1 'polypeptide(L)'
;PIKVSAQPQQKAAIPVAKKEEKPVNPRIKYGVMALVGILFLWLASVTPSAFLSHFTVFVLSCVVGYYVVWNVSHALHTPLMAVTNAISGIIIVGALLQIAHNHFFVSILAFIAILIASINIFGGFKVTQRMLAMFRKG
;
A
#
# COMPACT_ATOMS: atom_id res chain seq x y z
N PRO A 1 48.43 -31.31 -13.11
CA PRO A 1 48.61 -29.92 -13.59
C PRO A 1 47.41 -29.46 -14.45
N ILE A 2 46.51 -28.69 -13.84
CA ILE A 2 45.35 -28.08 -14.51
C ILE A 2 45.53 -26.58 -14.38
N LYS A 3 45.81 -25.90 -15.49
CA LYS A 3 45.87 -24.44 -15.57
C LYS A 3 44.44 -23.91 -15.66
N VAL A 4 43.93 -23.33 -14.56
CA VAL A 4 42.68 -22.58 -14.56
C VAL A 4 43.03 -21.11 -14.37
N SER A 5 43.41 -20.46 -15.47
CA SER A 5 43.55 -19.01 -15.56
C SER A 5 42.37 -18.48 -16.36
N ALA A 6 41.26 -18.18 -15.70
CA ALA A 6 40.23 -17.32 -16.23
C ALA A 6 40.39 -15.95 -15.55
N GLN A 7 41.21 -15.08 -16.15
CA GLN A 7 41.17 -13.66 -15.83
C GLN A 7 39.77 -13.13 -16.16
N PRO A 8 39.15 -12.30 -15.31
CA PRO A 8 37.91 -11.63 -15.69
C PRO A 8 38.19 -10.79 -16.92
N GLN A 9 37.59 -11.18 -18.04
CA GLN A 9 37.64 -10.40 -19.25
C GLN A 9 36.92 -9.10 -18.95
N GLN A 10 37.69 -8.03 -18.76
CA GLN A 10 37.18 -6.70 -18.53
C GLN A 10 36.36 -6.34 -19.77
N LYS A 11 35.04 -6.47 -19.63
CA LYS A 11 34.06 -6.07 -20.63
C LYS A 11 34.36 -4.60 -20.92
N ALA A 12 34.91 -4.33 -22.10
CA ALA A 12 35.16 -2.97 -22.55
C ALA A 12 33.88 -2.17 -22.27
N ALA A 13 33.99 -1.13 -21.45
CA ALA A 13 32.87 -0.25 -21.17
C ALA A 13 32.40 0.29 -22.51
N ILE A 14 31.27 -0.24 -23.00
CA ILE A 14 30.53 0.40 -24.07
C ILE A 14 30.31 1.83 -23.56
N PRO A 15 30.75 2.87 -24.29
CA PRO A 15 30.46 4.23 -23.88
C PRO A 15 28.95 4.28 -23.70
N VAL A 16 28.49 4.50 -22.48
CA VAL A 16 27.08 4.76 -22.23
C VAL A 16 26.84 6.06 -22.97
N ALA A 17 26.32 5.96 -24.20
CA ALA A 17 25.85 7.10 -24.95
C ALA A 17 24.91 7.83 -23.99
N LYS A 18 25.31 9.03 -23.54
CA LYS A 18 24.40 9.94 -22.87
C LYS A 18 23.18 9.99 -23.76
N LYS A 19 22.06 9.40 -23.30
CA LYS A 19 20.77 9.64 -23.94
C LYS A 19 20.59 11.14 -23.85
N GLU A 20 20.80 11.84 -24.97
CA GLU A 20 20.44 13.23 -25.09
C GLU A 20 18.94 13.32 -24.80
N GLU A 21 18.60 13.91 -23.66
CA GLU A 21 17.22 14.24 -23.32
C GLU A 21 16.72 15.20 -24.39
N LYS A 22 15.90 14.70 -25.31
CA LYS A 22 15.27 15.53 -26.34
C LYS A 22 14.51 16.66 -25.63
N PRO A 23 14.72 17.94 -26.00
CA PRO A 23 14.02 19.04 -25.35
C PRO A 23 12.53 18.86 -25.59
N VAL A 24 11.80 18.54 -24.52
CA VAL A 24 10.34 18.36 -24.58
C VAL A 24 9.75 19.66 -25.12
N ASN A 25 9.08 19.57 -26.26
CA ASN A 25 8.54 20.71 -26.99
C ASN A 25 7.66 21.58 -26.05
N PRO A 26 7.92 22.89 -25.94
CA PRO A 26 7.20 23.77 -25.01
C PRO A 26 5.67 23.67 -25.13
N ARG A 27 5.12 23.48 -26.34
CA ARG A 27 3.68 23.30 -26.56
C ARG A 27 3.09 22.06 -25.89
N ILE A 28 3.86 20.98 -25.82
CA ILE A 28 3.46 19.75 -25.11
C ILE A 28 3.49 20.01 -23.61
N LYS A 29 4.49 20.75 -23.10
CA LYS A 29 4.54 21.14 -21.69
C LYS A 29 3.33 21.99 -21.29
N TYR A 30 3.02 23.02 -22.07
CA TYR A 30 1.85 23.87 -21.82
C TYR A 30 0.53 23.12 -22.00
N GLY A 31 0.44 22.23 -22.99
CA GLY A 31 -0.74 21.37 -23.19
C GLY A 31 -0.97 20.43 -22.00
N VAL A 32 0.07 19.76 -21.50
CA VAL A 32 0.01 18.92 -20.30
C VAL A 32 -0.35 19.75 -19.07
N MET A 33 0.25 20.92 -18.90
CA MET A 33 -0.03 21.81 -17.77
C MET A 33 -1.48 22.33 -17.80
N ALA A 34 -2.00 22.70 -18.96
CA ALA A 34 -3.39 23.09 -19.13
C ALA A 34 -4.35 21.94 -18.84
N LEU A 35 -4.02 20.72 -19.29
CA LEU A 35 -4.82 19.53 -19.02
C LEU A 35 -4.85 19.22 -17.51
N VAL A 36 -3.70 19.25 -16.85
CA VAL A 36 -3.61 19.08 -15.38
C VAL A 36 -4.40 20.16 -14.64
N GLY A 37 -4.31 21.43 -15.07
CA GLY A 37 -5.08 22.53 -14.50
C GLY A 37 -6.59 22.33 -14.65
N ILE A 38 -7.05 21.93 -15.83
CA ILE A 38 -8.47 21.61 -16.09
C ILE A 38 -8.91 20.44 -15.21
N LEU A 39 -8.11 19.37 -15.12
CA LEU A 39 -8.42 18.21 -14.30
C LEU A 39 -8.51 18.57 -12.81
N PHE A 40 -7.62 19.46 -12.34
CA PHE A 40 -7.62 19.95 -10.96
C PHE A 40 -8.84 20.80 -10.66
N LEU A 41 -9.22 21.74 -11.54
CA LEU A 41 -10.43 22.55 -11.37
C LEU A 41 -11.70 21.71 -11.41
N TRP A 42 -11.75 20.73 -12.31
CA TRP A 42 -12.85 19.77 -12.38
C TRP A 42 -12.94 18.97 -11.08
N LEU A 43 -11.83 18.41 -10.59
CA LEU A 43 -11.79 17.67 -9.34
C LEU A 43 -12.21 18.54 -8.15
N ALA A 44 -11.70 19.77 -8.06
CA ALA A 44 -12.06 20.72 -7.02
C ALA A 44 -13.56 21.05 -7.03
N SER A 45 -14.20 21.08 -8.20
CA SER A 45 -15.65 21.35 -8.32
C SER A 45 -16.54 20.21 -7.81
N VAL A 46 -16.07 18.95 -7.82
CA VAL A 46 -16.86 17.77 -7.41
C VAL A 46 -16.50 17.26 -6.01
N THR A 47 -15.51 17.87 -5.36
CA THR A 47 -14.93 17.37 -4.11
C THR A 47 -15.72 17.89 -2.89
N PRO A 48 -16.20 17.00 -1.98
CA PRO A 48 -16.86 17.42 -0.74
C PRO A 48 -15.95 18.22 0.19
N SER A 49 -16.50 19.13 1.00
CA SER A 49 -15.72 19.94 1.96
C SER A 49 -14.93 19.11 2.97
N ALA A 50 -15.42 17.92 3.33
CA ALA A 50 -14.75 16.98 4.23
C ALA A 50 -13.55 16.26 3.59
N PHE A 51 -13.40 16.30 2.26
CA PHE A 51 -12.32 15.58 1.57
C PHE A 51 -10.94 16.02 2.03
N LEU A 52 -10.69 17.33 2.16
CA LEU A 52 -9.38 17.83 2.59
C LEU A 52 -9.03 17.36 4.01
N SER A 53 -10.03 17.25 4.89
CA SER A 53 -9.85 16.71 6.24
C SER A 53 -9.48 15.23 6.19
N HIS A 54 -10.26 14.40 5.49
CA HIS A 54 -9.97 12.97 5.35
C HIS A 54 -8.64 12.70 4.64
N PHE A 55 -8.31 13.50 3.63
CA PHE A 55 -7.04 13.42 2.91
C PHE A 55 -5.87 13.77 3.81
N THR A 56 -6.00 14.81 4.64
CA THR A 56 -4.97 15.16 5.63
C THR A 56 -4.76 14.03 6.63
N VAL A 57 -5.84 13.46 7.17
CA VAL A 57 -5.76 12.29 8.08
C VAL A 57 -5.11 11.10 7.38
N PHE A 58 -5.48 10.82 6.14
CA PHE A 58 -4.86 9.77 5.32
C PHE A 58 -3.35 9.97 5.19
N VAL A 59 -2.89 11.14 4.73
CA VAL A 59 -1.45 11.43 4.57
C VAL A 59 -0.71 11.32 5.91
N LEU A 60 -1.25 11.89 6.99
CA LEU A 60 -0.64 11.80 8.32
C LEU A 60 -0.59 10.36 8.82
N SER A 61 -1.64 9.56 8.60
CA SER A 61 -1.64 8.14 8.96
C SER A 61 -0.59 7.32 8.20
N CYS A 62 -0.29 7.66 6.93
CA CYS A 62 0.80 7.04 6.19
C CYS A 62 2.16 7.36 6.80
N VAL A 63 2.38 8.63 7.20
CA VAL A 63 3.60 9.05 7.89
C VAL A 63 3.75 8.29 9.21
N VAL A 64 2.70 8.21 10.03
CA VAL A 64 2.71 7.44 11.28
C VAL A 64 2.99 5.96 11.01
N GLY A 65 2.32 5.36 10.03
CA GLY A 65 2.53 3.95 9.66
C GLY A 65 3.96 3.65 9.23
N TYR A 66 4.59 4.55 8.47
CA TYR A 66 6.01 4.47 8.13
C TYR A 66 6.89 4.40 9.38
N TYR A 67 6.75 5.35 10.30
CA TYR A 67 7.57 5.39 11.52
C TYR A 67 7.32 4.21 12.47
N VAL A 68 6.10 3.67 12.50
CA VAL A 68 5.74 2.50 13.31
C VAL A 68 6.44 1.23 12.81
N VAL A 69 6.62 1.08 11.49
CA VAL A 69 7.14 -0.16 10.88
C VAL A 69 8.64 -0.09 10.57
N TRP A 70 9.23 1.10 10.40
CA TRP A 70 10.59 1.27 9.89
C TRP A 70 11.70 0.63 10.74
N ASN A 71 11.52 0.52 12.07
CA ASN A 71 12.56 0.05 12.98
C ASN A 71 12.17 -1.22 13.75
N VAL A 72 11.42 -2.12 13.11
CA VAL A 72 11.12 -3.44 13.70
C VAL A 72 12.33 -4.37 13.65
N SER A 73 12.49 -5.22 14.66
CA SER A 73 13.53 -6.27 14.65
C SER A 73 13.29 -7.25 13.49
N HIS A 74 14.37 -7.72 12.86
CA HIS A 74 14.29 -8.67 11.74
C HIS A 74 13.47 -9.93 12.06
N ALA A 75 13.56 -10.40 13.31
CA ALA A 75 12.81 -11.56 13.78
C ALA A 75 11.28 -11.34 13.79
N LEU A 76 10.85 -10.07 13.79
CA LEU A 76 9.44 -9.68 13.87
C LEU A 76 8.80 -9.39 12.51
N HIS A 77 9.52 -9.45 11.38
CA HIS A 77 8.89 -9.19 10.06
C HIS A 77 7.75 -10.18 9.74
N THR A 78 7.92 -11.47 10.05
CA THR A 78 6.88 -12.48 9.81
C THR A 78 5.69 -12.29 10.77
N PRO A 79 5.88 -12.11 12.09
CA PRO A 79 4.79 -11.68 12.98
C PRO A 79 4.11 -10.38 12.56
N LEU A 80 4.87 -9.39 12.09
CA LEU A 80 4.35 -8.10 11.63
C LEU A 80 3.44 -8.28 10.41
N MET A 81 3.85 -9.10 9.44
CA MET A 81 3.01 -9.44 8.28
C MET A 81 1.67 -10.05 8.74
N ALA A 82 1.70 -10.97 9.71
CA ALA A 82 0.48 -11.56 10.27
C ALA A 82 -0.42 -10.53 10.98
N VAL A 83 0.17 -9.60 11.74
CA VAL A 83 -0.55 -8.48 12.37
C VAL A 83 -1.20 -7.58 11.32
N THR A 84 -0.46 -7.19 10.28
CA THR A 84 -1.01 -6.32 9.22
C THR A 84 -2.16 -6.99 8.48
N ASN A 85 -2.13 -8.33 8.33
CA ASN A 85 -3.25 -9.09 7.81
C ASN A 85 -4.46 -9.00 8.76
N ALA A 86 -4.29 -9.22 10.06
CA ALA A 86 -5.38 -9.10 11.04
C ALA A 86 -5.99 -7.68 11.10
N ILE A 87 -5.15 -6.64 11.00
CA ILE A 87 -5.59 -5.23 10.99
C ILE A 87 -6.39 -4.90 9.71
N SER A 88 -6.06 -5.53 8.58
CA SER A 88 -6.82 -5.35 7.33
C SER A 88 -8.30 -5.76 7.47
N GLY A 89 -8.64 -6.54 8.49
CA GLY A 89 -10.01 -6.85 8.90
C GLY A 89 -10.88 -5.65 9.25
N ILE A 90 -10.33 -4.43 9.34
CA ILE A 90 -11.07 -3.16 9.51
C ILE A 90 -12.21 -2.97 8.49
N ILE A 91 -12.14 -3.65 7.34
CA ILE A 91 -13.23 -3.73 6.36
C ILE A 91 -14.59 -4.12 6.97
N ILE A 92 -14.61 -4.79 8.13
CA ILE A 92 -15.82 -5.12 8.87
C ILE A 92 -16.66 -3.89 9.21
N VAL A 93 -16.02 -2.74 9.47
CA VAL A 93 -16.72 -1.48 9.78
C VAL A 93 -17.56 -1.05 8.59
N GLY A 94 -17.01 -1.13 7.37
CA GLY A 94 -17.75 -0.83 6.15
C GLY A 94 -18.94 -1.77 5.95
N ALA A 95 -18.75 -3.07 6.19
CA ALA A 95 -19.84 -4.05 6.04
C ALA A 95 -20.96 -3.86 7.08
N LEU A 96 -20.62 -3.51 8.32
CA LEU A 96 -21.58 -3.19 9.39
C LEU A 96 -22.40 -1.93 9.08
N LEU A 97 -21.83 -0.94 8.40
CA LEU A 97 -22.61 0.21 7.94
C LEU A 97 -23.63 -0.17 6.85
N GLN A 98 -23.35 -1.20 6.04
CA GLN A 98 -24.23 -1.61 4.96
C GLN A 98 -25.34 -2.56 5.38
N ILE A 99 -25.17 -3.36 6.44
CA ILE A 99 -26.16 -4.38 6.81
C ILE A 99 -27.52 -3.81 7.22
N ALA A 100 -27.57 -2.56 7.70
CA ALA A 100 -28.80 -1.87 8.10
C ALA A 100 -29.62 -1.28 6.92
N HIS A 101 -29.16 -1.44 5.67
CA HIS A 101 -29.88 -0.91 4.50
C HIS A 101 -31.05 -1.84 4.09
N ASN A 102 -32.17 -1.24 3.68
CA ASN A 102 -33.42 -1.95 3.28
C ASN A 102 -33.36 -2.64 1.90
N HIS A 103 -32.18 -3.07 1.44
CA HIS A 103 -32.01 -3.71 0.14
C HIS A 103 -31.48 -5.14 0.31
N PHE A 104 -32.33 -6.13 0.03
CA PHE A 104 -32.08 -7.55 0.28
C PHE A 104 -30.71 -8.04 -0.22
N PHE A 105 -30.33 -7.71 -1.46
CA PHE A 105 -29.03 -8.13 -2.01
C PHE A 105 -27.85 -7.48 -1.30
N VAL A 106 -27.98 -6.23 -0.87
CA VAL A 106 -26.92 -5.52 -0.14
C VAL A 106 -26.76 -6.13 1.26
N SER A 107 -27.86 -6.47 1.93
CA SER A 107 -27.83 -7.13 3.23
C SER A 107 -27.15 -8.50 3.16
N ILE A 108 -27.40 -9.29 2.10
CA ILE A 108 -26.71 -10.58 1.88
C ILE A 108 -25.21 -10.38 1.67
N LEU A 109 -24.82 -9.44 0.80
CA LEU A 109 -23.41 -9.15 0.55
C LEU A 109 -22.71 -8.62 1.81
N ALA A 110 -23.37 -7.77 2.58
CA ALA A 110 -22.88 -7.27 3.86
C ALA A 110 -22.70 -8.40 4.88
N PHE A 111 -23.64 -9.34 4.96
CA PHE A 111 -23.52 -10.53 5.82
C PHE A 111 -22.30 -11.39 5.45
N ILE A 112 -22.12 -11.68 4.15
CA ILE A 112 -20.95 -12.43 3.66
C ILE A 112 -19.65 -11.67 3.95
N ALA A 113 -19.63 -10.35 3.73
CA ALA A 113 -18.47 -9.51 4.02
C ALA A 113 -18.12 -9.51 5.51
N ILE A 114 -19.11 -9.42 6.41
CA ILE A 114 -18.91 -9.53 7.87
C ILE A 114 -18.33 -10.90 8.22
N LEU A 115 -18.85 -11.99 7.64
CA LEU A 115 -18.36 -13.34 7.88
C LEU A 115 -16.88 -13.48 7.48
N ILE A 116 -16.52 -13.06 6.27
CA ILE A 116 -15.14 -13.13 5.76
C ILE A 116 -14.21 -12.23 6.59
N ALA A 117 -14.64 -11.00 6.90
CA ALA A 117 -13.86 -10.07 7.72
C ALA A 117 -13.63 -10.63 9.12
N SER A 118 -14.64 -11.28 9.71
CA SER A 118 -14.52 -11.93 11.01
C SER A 118 -13.47 -13.04 10.97
N ILE A 119 -13.48 -13.90 9.95
CA ILE A 119 -12.46 -14.96 9.77
C ILE A 119 -11.05 -14.35 9.69
N ASN A 120 -10.89 -13.25 8.95
CA ASN A 120 -9.62 -12.53 8.84
C ASN A 120 -9.14 -11.99 10.20
N ILE A 121 -10.02 -11.34 10.96
CA ILE A 121 -9.73 -10.79 12.30
C ILE A 121 -9.32 -11.93 13.25
N PHE A 122 -10.22 -12.91 13.47
CA PHE A 122 -9.99 -13.97 14.45
C PHE A 122 -8.81 -14.86 14.06
N GLY A 123 -8.70 -15.24 12.78
CA GLY A 123 -7.60 -16.03 12.26
C GLY A 123 -6.26 -15.29 12.35
N GLY A 124 -6.24 -14.04 11.90
CA GLY A 124 -5.04 -13.19 11.91
C GLY A 124 -4.50 -12.96 13.32
N PHE A 125 -5.36 -12.59 14.27
CA PHE A 125 -4.94 -12.37 15.66
C PHE A 125 -4.53 -13.67 16.37
N LYS A 126 -5.23 -14.78 16.13
CA LYS A 126 -4.86 -16.09 16.73
C LYS A 126 -3.50 -16.57 16.23
N VAL A 127 -3.22 -16.46 14.94
CA VAL A 127 -1.92 -16.83 14.36
C VAL A 127 -0.82 -15.91 14.88
N THR A 128 -1.06 -14.60 14.87
CA THR A 128 -0.13 -13.61 15.42
C THR A 128 0.23 -13.92 16.88
N GLN A 129 -0.76 -14.22 17.72
CA GLN A 129 -0.53 -14.55 19.13
C GLN A 129 0.36 -15.79 19.26
N ARG A 130 0.12 -16.83 18.45
CA ARG A 130 0.98 -18.03 18.43
C ARG A 130 2.40 -17.70 17.98
N MET A 131 2.56 -16.83 16.98
CA MET A 131 3.87 -16.39 16.51
C MET A 131 4.64 -15.62 17.58
N LEU A 132 3.99 -14.65 18.23
CA LEU A 132 4.60 -13.85 19.29
C LEU A 132 4.89 -14.68 20.55
N ALA A 133 4.09 -15.71 20.84
CA ALA A 133 4.35 -16.62 21.95
C ALA A 133 5.66 -17.39 21.81
N MET A 134 6.13 -17.64 20.58
CA MET A 134 7.43 -18.30 20.33
C MET A 134 8.64 -17.44 20.73
N PHE A 135 8.46 -16.13 20.90
CA PHE A 135 9.50 -15.21 21.38
C PHE A 135 9.49 -14.98 22.88
N ARG A 136 8.44 -15.42 23.58
CA ARG A 136 8.39 -15.37 25.04
C ARG A 136 9.27 -16.52 25.54
N LYS A 137 10.43 -16.17 26.11
CA LYS A 137 11.24 -17.12 26.89
C LYS A 137 10.34 -17.73 27.96
N GLY A 138 10.12 -19.04 27.88
CA GLY A 138 9.97 -19.85 29.08
C GLY A 138 11.29 -19.87 29.83
#